data_AF-A0A383A7I6-F1
#
_entry.id   AF-A0A383A7I6-F1
#
_cell.length_a   1.000
_cell.length_b   1.000
_cell.length_c   1.000
_cell.angle_alpha   90.00
_cell.angle_beta   90.00
_cell.angle_gamma   90.00
#
_symmetry.space_group_name_H-M   'P 1'
#
loop_
_entity.id
_entity.type
_entity.pdbx_description
1 polymer ?
#
loop_
_entity_poly.entity_id
_entity_poly.type
_entity_poly.pdbx_seq_one_letter_code
_entity_poly.pdbx_strand_id
1 'polypeptide(L)'
;MKRLLLALLSLIFLSGPAAPQELVRIAAVVNDNVISMLDLLARIKMAGLATGLEDSPELRQELVQPVLRNLIEEQLQIQEAERQGIVVS
;
A
#
# COMPACT_ATOMS: atom_id res chain seq x y z
N MET A 1 -2.18 -50.57 10.17
CA MET A 1 -2.10 -49.50 11.19
C MET A 1 -0.85 -48.62 11.04
N LYS A 2 0.37 -49.17 10.98
CA LYS A 2 1.62 -48.38 10.84
C LYS A 2 1.68 -47.47 9.60
N ARG A 3 1.14 -47.92 8.45
CA ARG A 3 1.08 -47.12 7.21
C ARG A 3 0.16 -45.89 7.31
N LEU A 4 -0.93 -46.00 8.09
CA LEU A 4 -1.86 -44.90 8.34
C LEU A 4 -1.22 -43.86 9.28
N LEU A 5 -0.42 -44.34 10.26
CA LEU A 5 0.36 -43.50 11.16
C LEU A 5 1.45 -42.70 10.42
N LEU A 6 2.13 -43.34 9.45
CA LEU A 6 3.12 -42.70 8.59
C LEU A 6 2.51 -41.62 7.68
N ALA A 7 1.32 -41.88 7.12
CA ALA A 7 0.60 -40.90 6.30
C ALA A 7 0.13 -39.68 7.11
N LEU A 8 -0.29 -39.91 8.36
CA LEU A 8 -0.69 -38.83 9.27
C LEU A 8 0.53 -37.98 9.70
N LEU A 9 1.69 -38.62 9.90
CA LEU A 9 2.92 -37.92 10.27
C LEU A 9 3.45 -37.04 9.11
N SER A 10 3.31 -37.48 7.85
CA SER A 10 3.69 -36.66 6.69
C SER A 10 2.83 -35.41 6.51
N LEU A 11 1.58 -35.41 6.98
CA LEU A 11 0.68 -34.27 6.84
C LEU A 11 1.08 -33.09 7.74
N ILE A 12 1.75 -33.37 8.87
CA ILE A 12 2.23 -32.36 9.83
C ILE A 12 3.44 -31.60 9.27
N PHE A 13 4.27 -32.25 8.45
CA PHE A 13 5.41 -31.61 7.81
C PHE A 13 5.05 -30.69 6.63
N LEU A 14 3.79 -30.68 6.19
CA LEU A 14 3.31 -29.78 5.14
C LEU A 14 2.87 -28.41 5.68
N SER A 15 2.85 -28.23 7.00
CA SER A 15 2.58 -26.95 7.67
C SER A 15 3.84 -26.08 7.68
N GLY A 16 4.17 -25.47 6.54
CA GLY A 16 5.21 -24.45 6.44
C GLY A 16 4.86 -23.17 7.22
N PRO A 17 5.85 -22.33 7.58
CA PRO A 17 5.59 -21.08 8.27
C PRO A 17 4.67 -20.20 7.41
N ALA A 18 3.55 -19.77 7.97
CA ALA A 18 2.71 -18.76 7.35
C ALA A 18 3.53 -17.47 7.24
N ALA A 19 3.74 -16.97 6.01
CA ALA A 19 4.37 -15.69 5.80
C ALA A 19 3.54 -14.62 6.55
N PRO A 20 4.18 -13.70 7.30
CA PRO A 20 3.47 -12.59 7.92
C PRO A 20 2.67 -11.84 6.85
N GLN A 21 1.37 -11.71 7.05
CA GLN A 21 0.56 -10.83 6.20
C GLN A 21 1.14 -9.42 6.35
N GLU A 22 1.58 -8.84 5.24
CA GLU A 22 2.13 -7.49 5.24
C GLU A 22 1.00 -6.54 5.61
N LEU A 23 0.99 -6.09 6.88
CA LEU A 23 0.00 -5.15 7.37
C LEU A 23 0.11 -3.89 6.53
N VAL A 24 -0.96 -3.56 5.80
CA VAL A 24 -1.08 -2.30 5.08
C VAL A 24 -0.96 -1.18 6.11
N ARG A 25 0.19 -0.50 6.11
CA ARG A 25 0.45 0.62 7.03
C ARG A 25 -0.33 1.84 6.55
N ILE A 26 -0.82 2.63 7.49
CA ILE A 26 -1.54 3.88 7.22
C ILE A 26 -0.53 5.02 7.09
N ALA A 27 -0.60 5.79 6.00
CA ALA A 27 0.18 7.01 5.82
C ALA A 27 -0.58 8.23 6.36
N ALA A 28 -1.88 8.31 6.11
CA ALA A 28 -2.77 9.35 6.64
C ALA A 28 -4.23 8.87 6.65
N VAL A 29 -5.05 9.54 7.47
CA VAL A 29 -6.51 9.39 7.49
C VAL A 29 -7.13 10.72 7.10
N VAL A 30 -8.07 10.71 6.14
CA VAL A 30 -8.71 11.89 5.56
C VAL A 30 -10.22 11.68 5.62
N ASN A 31 -10.87 12.34 6.58
CA ASN A 31 -12.25 12.05 6.96
C ASN A 31 -12.43 10.55 7.24
N ASP A 32 -13.29 9.86 6.49
CA ASP A 32 -13.59 8.44 6.65
C ASP A 32 -12.72 7.52 5.76
N ASN A 33 -11.80 8.09 4.96
CA ASN A 33 -10.93 7.35 4.04
C ASN A 33 -9.48 7.31 4.53
N VAL A 34 -8.76 6.27 4.11
CA VAL A 34 -7.37 6.02 4.50
C VAL A 34 -6.46 6.09 3.28
N ILE A 35 -5.35 6.81 3.40
CA ILE A 35 -4.25 6.76 2.44
C ILE A 35 -3.25 5.73 2.93
N SER A 36 -2.98 4.69 2.13
CA SER A 36 -2.05 3.64 2.51
C SER A 36 -0.60 4.06 2.30
N MET A 37 0.32 3.42 3.03
CA MET A 37 1.75 3.57 2.84
C MET A 37 2.18 3.09 1.44
N LEU A 38 1.49 2.09 0.89
CA LEU A 38 1.74 1.61 -0.47
C LEU A 38 1.45 2.71 -1.49
N ASP A 39 0.32 3.41 -1.37
CA ASP A 39 -0.06 4.50 -2.27
C ASP A 39 0.94 5.65 -2.20
N LEU A 40 1.36 6.03 -0.98
CA LEU A 40 2.37 7.06 -0.77
C LEU A 40 3.69 6.70 -1.45
N LEU A 41 4.20 5.49 -1.22
CA LEU A 41 5.47 5.04 -1.81
C LEU A 41 5.40 4.92 -3.35
N ALA A 42 4.27 4.43 -3.86
CA ALA A 42 4.04 4.37 -5.31
C ALA A 42 4.03 5.78 -5.93
N ARG A 43 3.37 6.75 -5.29
CA ARG A 43 3.32 8.14 -5.76
C ARG A 43 4.66 8.85 -5.64
N ILE A 44 5.45 8.60 -4.60
CA ILE A 44 6.83 9.10 -4.48
C ILE A 44 7.68 8.59 -5.63
N LYS A 45 7.60 7.28 -5.94
CA LYS A 45 8.34 6.69 -7.05
C LYS A 45 7.95 7.34 -8.39
N MET A 46 6.65 7.52 -8.64
CA MET A 46 6.17 8.20 -9.85
C MET A 46 6.65 9.65 -9.94
N ALA A 47 6.58 10.40 -8.84
CA ALA A 47 7.06 11.77 -8.77
C ALA A 47 8.57 11.85 -9.04
N GLY A 48 9.37 10.96 -8.43
CA GLY A 48 10.80 10.86 -8.66
C GLY A 48 11.13 10.64 -10.13
N LEU A 49 10.47 9.67 -10.77
CA LEU A 49 10.63 9.39 -12.22
C LEU A 49 10.30 10.60 -13.09
N ALA A 50 9.32 11.42 -12.71
CA ALA A 50 8.92 12.62 -13.45
C ALA A 50 9.95 13.76 -13.36
N THR A 51 10.81 13.78 -12.33
CA THR A 51 11.84 14.83 -12.19
C THR A 51 13.03 14.64 -13.14
N GLY A 52 13.24 13.42 -13.65
CA GLY A 52 14.44 13.06 -14.42
C GLY A 52 15.73 13.02 -13.58
N LEU A 53 15.64 13.18 -12.26
CA LEU A 53 16.75 13.02 -11.33
C LEU A 53 16.98 11.54 -11.01
N GLU A 54 18.16 11.24 -10.49
CA GLU A 54 18.50 9.89 -10.02
C GLU A 54 17.68 9.53 -8.77
N ASP A 55 17.16 8.30 -8.71
CA ASP A 55 16.39 7.81 -7.57
C ASP A 55 17.32 7.59 -6.36
N SER A 56 17.40 8.60 -5.49
CA SER A 56 18.16 8.55 -4.25
C SER A 56 17.26 8.52 -3.01
N PRO A 57 17.73 7.97 -1.88
CA PRO A 57 17.03 8.06 -0.61
C PRO A 57 16.70 9.51 -0.19
N GLU A 58 17.62 10.44 -0.47
CA GLU A 58 17.48 11.86 -0.14
C GLU A 58 16.34 12.49 -0.94
N LEU A 59 16.31 12.26 -2.26
CA LEU A 59 15.23 12.72 -3.13
C LEU A 59 13.89 12.15 -2.67
N ARG A 60 13.83 10.85 -2.37
CA ARG A 60 12.60 10.22 -1.87
C ARG A 60 12.14 10.86 -0.57
N GLN A 61 13.05 11.16 0.36
CA GLN A 61 12.72 11.80 1.63
C GLN A 61 12.16 13.21 1.44
N GLU A 62 12.73 13.99 0.53
CA GLU A 62 12.23 15.33 0.17
C GLU A 62 10.83 15.25 -0.46
N LEU A 63 10.55 14.21 -1.24
CA LEU A 63 9.27 14.00 -1.90
C LEU A 63 8.15 13.50 -0.97
N VAL A 64 8.46 12.90 0.20
CA VAL A 64 7.43 12.35 1.11
C VAL A 64 6.35 13.37 1.45
N GLN A 65 6.77 14.56 1.90
CA GLN A 65 5.87 15.61 2.37
C GLN A 65 4.99 16.23 1.26
N PRO A 66 5.53 16.70 0.13
CA PRO A 66 4.72 17.23 -0.96
C PRO A 66 3.79 16.16 -1.55
N VAL A 67 4.26 14.92 -1.69
CA VAL A 67 3.42 13.83 -2.22
C VAL A 67 2.27 13.50 -1.27
N LEU A 68 2.53 13.41 0.04
CA LEU A 68 1.47 13.15 1.01
C LEU A 68 0.41 14.25 1.01
N ARG A 69 0.82 15.53 0.92
CA ARG A 69 -0.14 16.65 0.81
C ARG A 69 -1.01 16.53 -0.45
N ASN A 70 -0.40 16.26 -1.59
CA ASN A 70 -1.15 16.08 -2.83
C ASN A 70 -2.14 14.91 -2.74
N LEU A 71 -1.75 13.79 -2.14
CA LEU A 71 -2.68 12.65 -1.93
C LEU A 71 -3.85 13.01 -1.01
N ILE A 72 -3.63 13.83 0.03
CA ILE A 72 -4.70 14.33 0.90
C ILE A 72 -5.65 15.24 0.10
N GLU A 73 -5.12 16.16 -0.70
CA GLU A 73 -5.91 17.05 -1.54
C GLU A 73 -6.72 16.27 -2.59
N GLU A 74 -6.10 15.31 -3.27
CA GLU A 74 -6.77 14.40 -4.21
C GLU A 74 -7.93 13.66 -3.53
N GLN A 75 -7.71 13.13 -2.33
CA GLN A 75 -8.75 12.41 -1.59
C GLN A 75 -9.94 13.32 -1.23
N LEU A 76 -9.66 14.56 -0.80
CA LEU A 76 -10.71 15.55 -0.52
C LEU A 76 -11.49 15.93 -1.78
N GLN A 77 -10.79 16.10 -2.91
CA GLN A 77 -11.42 16.41 -4.20
C GLN A 77 -12.30 15.28 -4.71
N ILE A 78 -11.89 14.02 -4.55
CA ILE A 78 -12.70 12.85 -4.91
C ILE A 78 -13.96 12.80 -4.04
N GLN A 79 -13.84 12.99 -2.72
CA GLN A 79 -15.00 13.04 -1.83
C GLN A 79 -15.97 14.17 -2.20
N GLU A 80 -15.45 15.33 -2.59
CA GLU A 80 -16.26 16.44 -3.08
C GLU A 80 -16.97 16.08 -4.39
N ALA A 81 -16.25 15.51 -5.35
CA ALA A 81 -16.80 15.09 -6.64
C ALA A 81 -17.93 14.06 -6.46
N GLU A 82 -17.74 13.07 -5.58
CA GLU A 82 -18.76 12.10 -5.20
C GLU A 82 -19.99 12.77 -4.58
N ARG A 83 -19.78 13.74 -3.66
CA ARG A 83 -20.87 14.52 -3.05
C ARG A 83 -21.67 15.31 -4.09
N GLN A 84 -21.01 15.83 -5.12
CA GLN A 84 -21.64 16.56 -6.22
C GLN A 84 -22.22 15.64 -7.31
N GLY A 85 -22.07 14.32 -7.19
CA GLY A 85 -22.56 13.36 -8.17
C GLY A 85 -21.80 13.38 -9.50
N ILE A 86 -20.53 13.79 -9.50
CA ILE A 86 -19.67 13.82 -10.71
C ILE A 86 -19.19 12.40 -10.99
N VAL A 87 -19.47 11.90 -12.19
CA VAL A 87 -19.04 10.58 -12.66
C VAL A 87 -18.27 10.70 -13.98
N VAL A 88 -17.25 9.87 -14.17
CA VAL A 88 -16.48 9.78 -15.40
C VAL A 88 -16.86 8.48 -16.12
N SER A 89 -17.10 8.54 -17.45
CA SER A 89 -17.50 7.41 -18.31
C SER A 89 -16.50 7.16 -19.41
#